data_AF-A0A7V3L2A2-F1
#
_entry.id   AF-A0A7V3L2A2-F1
#
_cell.length_a   1.000
_cell.length_b   1.000
_cell.length_c   1.000
_cell.angle_alpha   90.00
_cell.angle_beta   90.00
_cell.angle_gamma   90.00
#
_symmetry.space_group_name_H-M   'P 1'
#
loop_
_entity.id
_entity.type
_entity.pdbx_description
1 polymer ?
#
loop_
_entity_poly.entity_id
_entity_poly.type
_entity_poly.pdbx_seq_one_letter_code
_entity_poly.pdbx_strand_id
1 'polypeptide(L)' 'MDRKQLLREKRHRRVRKKVSGTAERPRLNVFRSLANIYAQIIDDERG' A
#
# COMPACT_ATOMS: atom_id res chain seq x y z
N MET A 1 -12.71 -4.57 14.90
CA MET A 1 -12.08 -4.05 13.67
C MET A 1 -12.75 -2.73 13.30
N ASP A 2 -11.99 -1.64 13.22
CA ASP A 2 -12.51 -0.31 12.88
C ASP A 2 -12.99 -0.26 11.40
N ARG A 3 -14.18 0.31 11.17
CA ARG A 3 -14.79 0.45 9.83
C ARG A 3 -13.90 1.23 8.87
N LYS A 4 -13.17 2.23 9.37
CA LYS A 4 -12.24 3.05 8.57
C LYS A 4 -11.08 2.22 8.04
N GLN A 5 -10.54 1.32 8.86
CA GLN A 5 -9.47 0.40 8.48
C GLN A 5 -9.94 -0.57 7.39
N LEU A 6 -11.11 -1.19 7.56
CA LEU A 6 -11.69 -2.11 6.57
C LEU A 6 -11.90 -1.45 5.20
N LEU A 7 -12.37 -0.20 5.17
CA LEU A 7 -12.54 0.57 3.93
C LEU A 7 -11.20 0.89 3.27
N ARG A 8 -10.16 1.19 4.06
CA ARG A 8 -8.80 1.43 3.54
C ARG A 8 -8.23 0.17 2.90
N GLU A 9 -8.34 -0.98 3.57
CA GLU A 9 -7.89 -2.27 3.06
C GLU A 9 -8.61 -2.64 1.75
N LYS A 10 -9.94 -2.44 1.67
CA LYS A 10 -10.69 -2.66 0.42
C LYS A 10 -10.18 -1.79 -0.74
N ARG A 11 -9.86 -0.52 -0.49
CA ARG A 11 -9.28 0.37 -1.52
C ARG A 11 -7.87 -0.06 -1.92
N HIS A 12 -7.01 -0.36 -0.95
CA HIS A 12 -5.64 -0.84 -1.21
C HIS A 12 -5.67 -2.09 -2.08
N ARG A 13 -6.50 -3.08 -1.73
CA ARG A 13 -6.63 -4.32 -2.53
C ARG A 13 -7.11 -4.05 -3.95
N ARG A 14 -8.05 -3.11 -4.14
CA ARG A 14 -8.56 -2.73 -5.47
C ARG A 14 -7.47 -2.08 -6.34
N VAL A 15 -6.68 -1.18 -5.77
CA VAL A 15 -5.58 -0.50 -6.48
C VAL A 15 -4.47 -1.51 -6.79
N ARG A 16 -4.09 -2.36 -5.84
CA ARG A 16 -3.05 -3.39 -6.02
C ARG A 16 -3.41 -4.45 -7.07
N LYS A 17 -4.70 -4.63 -7.39
CA LYS A 17 -5.10 -5.47 -8.53
C LYS A 17 -4.59 -4.94 -9.88
N LYS A 18 -4.38 -3.63 -9.99
CA LYS A 18 -3.91 -2.96 -11.22
C LYS A 18 -2.48 -2.46 -11.14
N VAL A 19 -1.98 -2.23 -9.92
CA VAL A 19 -0.66 -1.65 -9.66
C VAL A 19 0.16 -2.65 -8.85
N SER A 20 1.11 -3.30 -9.50
CA SER A 20 2.17 -4.09 -8.87
C SER A 20 3.49 -3.33 -8.96
N GLY A 21 4.36 -3.52 -7.97
CA GLY A 21 5.74 -3.07 -8.02
C GLY A 21 6.63 -4.15 -8.63
N THR A 22 7.47 -3.78 -9.58
CA THR A 22 8.55 -4.64 -10.10
C THR A 22 9.91 -4.06 -9.70
N ALA A 23 11.00 -4.80 -9.92
CA ALA A 23 12.35 -4.30 -9.59
C ALA A 23 12.69 -2.97 -10.30
N GLU A 24 12.24 -2.78 -11.54
CA GLU A 24 12.46 -1.54 -12.31
C GLU A 24 11.52 -0.40 -11.87
N ARG A 25 10.31 -0.76 -11.41
CA ARG A 25 9.27 0.20 -10.98
C ARG A 25 8.59 -0.31 -9.71
N PRO A 26 9.24 -0.16 -8.55
CA PRO A 26 8.69 -0.65 -7.29
C PRO A 26 7.51 0.21 -6.85
N ARG A 27 6.58 -0.39 -6.11
CA ARG A 27 5.39 0.31 -5.62
C ARG A 27 5.68 1.02 -4.30
N LEU A 28 5.17 2.24 -4.17
CA LEU A 28 5.21 3.00 -2.92
C LEU A 28 3.99 2.67 -2.06
N ASN A 29 4.22 2.17 -0.84
CA ASN A 29 3.19 1.97 0.16
C ASN A 29 3.29 3.07 1.23
N VAL A 30 2.17 3.73 1.52
CA VAL A 30 2.13 4.85 2.48
C VAL A 30 1.15 4.54 3.60
N PHE A 31 1.59 4.73 4.84
CA PHE A 31 0.76 4.72 6.03
C PHE A 31 0.80 6.10 6.69
N ARG A 32 -0.37 6.72 6.83
CA ARG A 32 -0.55 8.01 7.50
C ARG A 32 -1.26 7.83 8.83
N SER A 33 -0.63 8.31 9.90
CA SER A 33 -1.25 8.52 11.21
C SER A 33 -1.49 10.02 11.43
N LEU A 34 -2.00 10.38 12.61
CA LEU A 34 -2.16 11.79 13.00
C LEU A 34 -0.82 12.46 13.31
N ALA A 35 0.18 11.67 13.77
CA ALA A 35 1.48 12.19 14.17
C ALA A 35 2.49 12.17 13.02
N ASN A 36 2.54 11.08 12.24
CA ASN A 36 3.60 10.86 11.26
C ASN A 36 3.07 10.17 10.00
N ILE A 37 3.85 10.29 8.93
CA ILE A 37 3.63 9.58 7.67
C ILE A 37 4.84 8.67 7.44
N TYR A 38 4.56 7.40 7.17
CA TYR A 38 5.56 6.39 6.86
C TYR A 38 5.37 5.93 5.42
N ALA A 39 6.47 5.74 4.71
CA ALA A 39 6.47 5.27 3.33
C ALA A 39 7.46 4.11 3.17
N GLN A 40 7.13 3.15 2.30
CA GLN A 40 7.95 1.98 2.00
C GLN A 40 7.95 1.74 0.50
N ILE A 41 9.11 1.43 -0.05
CA ILE A 41 9.29 1.01 -1.44
C ILE A 41 9.28 -0.52 -1.45
N ILE A 42 8.41 -1.12 -2.25
CA ILE A 42 8.20 -2.57 -2.27
C ILE A 42 8.27 -3.08 -3.71
N ASP A 43 9.04 -4.14 -3.90
CA ASP A 43 9.07 -4.97 -5.10
C ASP A 43 8.21 -6.22 -4.84
N ASP A 44 7.12 -6.41 -5.59
CA ASP A 44 6.20 -7.54 -5.43
C ASP A 44 6.72 -8.82 -6.10
N GLU A 45 7.75 -8.75 -6.95
CA GLU A 45 8.35 -9.94 -7.58
C GLU A 45 9.30 -10.66 -6.63
N ARG A 46 9.89 -9.90 -5.70
CA ARG A 46 10.88 -10.37 -4.72
C ARG A 46 10.34 -10.43 -3.29
N GLY A 47 9.07 -10.12 -3.07
CA GLY A 47 8.45 -9.97 -1.74
C GLY A 47 6.99 -10.40 -1.67
#